data_AF-A0A6P5RB49-F1
#
_entry.id   AF-A0A6P5RB49-F1
#
_cell.length_a   1.000
_cell.length_b   1.000
_cell.length_c   1.000
_cell.angle_alpha   90.00
_cell.angle_beta   90.00
_cell.angle_gamma   90.00
#
_symmetry.space_group_name_H-M   'P 1'
#
loop_
_entity.id
_entity.type
_entity.pdbx_description
1 polymer ?
#
loop_
_entity_poly.entity_id
_entity_poly.type
_entity_poly.pdbx_seq_one_letter_code
_entity_poly.pdbx_strand_id
1 'polypeptide(L)'
;MRKNVGSSSRATATWNSHNIVIFCDLCIKEVEAGRRPGTHFNKDGWENLKLNFKKETGHEYGKVQLKNKWDALKIEWKLWKELVGKETGLGWNPSKGTVDASDEWWTNKIQINPDYGKLRKKGISPEMEEKLDRMFMNSHW
;
A
#
# COMPACT_ATOMS: atom_id res chain seq x y z
N MET A 1 -41.97 -6.25 24.65
CA MET A 1 -40.51 -6.01 24.68
C MET A 1 -39.95 -6.19 23.27
N ARG A 2 -39.56 -5.10 22.60
CA ARG A 2 -38.88 -5.17 21.29
C ARG A 2 -37.38 -5.16 21.54
N LYS A 3 -36.69 -6.24 21.15
CA LYS A 3 -35.22 -6.26 21.10
C LYS A 3 -34.80 -5.44 19.89
N ASN A 4 -34.25 -4.25 20.12
CA ASN A 4 -33.62 -3.47 19.06
C ASN A 4 -32.24 -4.08 18.81
N VAL A 5 -32.07 -4.71 17.64
CA VAL A 5 -30.77 -5.20 17.17
C VAL A 5 -29.92 -3.97 16.88
N GLY A 6 -28.81 -3.84 17.59
CA GLY A 6 -27.83 -2.80 17.36
C GLY A 6 -27.31 -2.88 15.92
N SER A 7 -27.66 -1.89 15.11
CA SER A 7 -27.01 -1.63 13.84
C SER A 7 -25.58 -1.21 14.15
N SER A 8 -24.66 -2.18 14.17
CA SER A 8 -23.24 -1.88 14.08
C SER A 8 -23.02 -1.30 12.69
N SER A 9 -22.98 0.02 12.60
CA SER A 9 -22.42 0.70 11.43
C SER A 9 -21.05 0.05 11.16
N ARG A 10 -20.89 -0.56 9.98
CA ARG A 10 -19.56 -1.02 9.52
C ARG A 10 -18.74 0.26 9.34
N ALA A 11 -18.00 0.65 10.36
CA ALA A 11 -17.07 1.76 10.28
C ALA A 11 -16.14 1.50 9.08
N THR A 12 -16.11 2.46 8.15
CA THR A 12 -15.18 2.42 7.02
C THR A 12 -13.76 2.38 7.56
N ALA A 13 -12.90 1.53 6.98
CA ALA A 13 -11.52 1.41 7.45
C ALA A 13 -10.78 2.75 7.26
N THR A 14 -10.17 3.25 8.33
CA THR A 14 -9.41 4.51 8.31
C THR A 14 -7.92 4.23 8.06
N TRP A 15 -7.49 4.41 6.83
CA TRP A 15 -6.10 4.22 6.41
C TRP A 15 -5.34 5.56 6.37
N ASN A 16 -4.84 6.00 7.52
CA ASN A 16 -3.90 7.13 7.59
C ASN A 16 -2.45 6.66 7.30
N SER A 17 -1.51 7.60 7.12
CA SER A 17 -0.12 7.28 6.80
C SER A 17 0.54 6.36 7.85
N HIS A 18 0.26 6.58 9.13
CA HIS A 18 0.82 5.76 10.22
C HIS A 18 0.32 4.31 10.17
N ASN A 19 -0.99 4.11 10.02
CA ASN A 19 -1.60 2.79 9.88
C ASN A 19 -1.12 2.07 8.62
N ILE A 20 -0.86 2.79 7.53
CA ILE A 20 -0.30 2.21 6.29
C ILE A 20 1.12 1.70 6.54
N VAL A 21 1.98 2.49 7.21
CA VAL A 21 3.35 2.07 7.54
C VAL A 21 3.34 0.80 8.39
N ILE A 22 2.54 0.76 9.47
CA ILE A 22 2.40 -0.42 10.32
C ILE A 22 1.90 -1.62 9.51
N PHE A 23 0.89 -1.43 8.66
CA PHE A 23 0.39 -2.49 7.79
C PHE A 23 1.49 -3.07 6.89
N CYS A 24 2.28 -2.20 6.25
CA CYS A 24 3.41 -2.64 5.40
C CYS A 24 4.46 -3.40 6.22
N ASP A 25 4.83 -2.91 7.40
CA ASP A 25 5.82 -3.58 8.27
C ASP A 25 5.37 -4.98 8.70
N LEU A 26 4.09 -5.13 9.06
CA LEU A 26 3.52 -6.43 9.39
C LEU A 26 3.45 -7.33 8.16
N CYS A 27 3.06 -6.81 7.00
CA CYS A 27 3.06 -7.56 5.76
C CYS A 27 4.46 -8.10 5.40
N ILE A 28 5.50 -7.28 5.56
CA ILE A 28 6.90 -7.67 5.31
C ILE A 28 7.30 -8.82 6.22
N LYS A 29 7.01 -8.74 7.53
CA LYS A 29 7.27 -9.84 8.48
C LYS A 29 6.63 -11.15 8.02
N GLU A 30 5.40 -11.09 7.51
CA GLU A 30 4.69 -12.27 7.00
C GLU A 30 5.27 -12.81 5.68
N VAL A 31 5.74 -11.92 4.79
CA VAL A 31 6.46 -12.32 3.56
C VAL A 31 7.78 -13.00 3.91
N GLU A 32 8.57 -12.43 4.82
CA GLU A 32 9.87 -12.95 5.24
C GLU A 32 9.76 -14.27 6.01
N ALA A 33 8.63 -14.48 6.71
CA ALA A 33 8.29 -15.76 7.33
C ALA A 33 7.79 -16.82 6.33
N GLY A 34 7.80 -16.54 5.02
CA GLY A 34 7.37 -17.49 3.98
C GLY A 34 5.86 -17.74 3.95
N ARG A 35 5.05 -16.91 4.63
CA ARG A 35 3.58 -17.10 4.71
C ARG A 35 2.85 -16.64 3.47
N ARG A 36 3.57 -16.23 2.43
CA ARG A 36 3.06 -15.85 1.10
C ARG A 36 3.51 -16.88 0.06
N PRO A 37 2.92 -18.10 0.03
CA PRO A 37 3.33 -19.16 -0.89
C PRO A 37 3.00 -18.86 -2.36
N GLY A 38 2.17 -17.85 -2.63
CA GLY A 38 1.85 -17.39 -3.99
C GLY A 38 1.64 -15.89 -4.03
N THR A 39 0.49 -15.45 -4.53
CA THR A 39 0.18 -14.02 -4.67
C THR A 39 -0.28 -13.34 -3.38
N HIS A 40 -0.68 -14.11 -2.37
CA HIS A 40 -1.26 -13.64 -1.10
C HIS A 40 -0.77 -14.47 0.08
N PHE A 41 -1.01 -13.98 1.30
CA PHE A 41 -0.77 -14.75 2.52
C PHE A 41 -1.67 -15.99 2.60
N ASN A 42 -1.15 -17.05 3.21
CA ASN A 42 -1.92 -18.20 3.65
C ASN A 42 -2.83 -17.84 4.84
N LYS A 43 -3.56 -18.82 5.38
CA LYS A 43 -4.50 -18.58 6.49
C LYS A 43 -3.79 -17.95 7.70
N ASP A 44 -2.66 -18.52 8.11
CA ASP A 44 -1.93 -18.08 9.29
C ASP A 44 -1.36 -16.67 9.12
N GLY A 45 -0.85 -16.33 7.93
CA GLY A 45 -0.36 -14.99 7.65
C GLY A 45 -1.45 -13.92 7.74
N TRP A 46 -2.67 -14.22 7.27
CA TRP A 46 -3.80 -13.29 7.44
C TRP A 46 -4.25 -13.15 8.90
N GLU A 47 -4.28 -14.24 9.67
CA GLU A 47 -4.65 -14.18 11.08
C GLU A 47 -3.60 -13.43 11.92
N ASN A 48 -2.32 -13.68 11.68
CA ASN A 48 -1.23 -12.96 12.33
C ASN A 48 -1.24 -11.47 12.00
N LEU A 49 -1.42 -11.13 10.72
CA LEU A 49 -1.54 -9.74 10.29
C LEU A 49 -2.72 -9.05 10.99
N LYS A 50 -3.88 -9.70 11.05
CA LYS A 50 -5.06 -9.16 11.73
C LYS A 50 -4.82 -8.93 13.22
N LEU A 51 -4.28 -9.93 13.93
CA LEU A 51 -4.00 -9.85 15.36
C LEU A 51 -3.01 -8.73 15.67
N ASN A 52 -1.88 -8.71 14.96
CA ASN A 52 -0.82 -7.74 15.20
C ASN A 52 -1.25 -6.33 14.77
N PHE A 53 -2.00 -6.18 13.68
CA PHE A 53 -2.50 -4.87 13.26
C PHE A 53 -3.44 -4.26 14.31
N LYS A 54 -4.36 -5.08 14.87
CA LYS A 54 -5.22 -4.63 15.98
C LYS A 54 -4.40 -4.28 17.23
N LYS A 55 -3.35 -5.05 17.54
CA LYS A 55 -2.47 -4.78 18.68
C LYS A 55 -1.72 -3.45 18.55
N GLU A 56 -1.15 -3.19 17.38
CA GLU A 56 -0.31 -2.00 17.14
C GLU A 56 -1.14 -0.72 16.93
N THR A 57 -2.32 -0.82 16.30
CA THR A 57 -3.11 0.36 15.90
C THR A 57 -4.39 0.57 16.70
N GLY A 58 -4.82 -0.44 17.47
CA GLY A 58 -6.14 -0.49 18.10
C GLY A 58 -7.31 -0.72 17.14
N HIS A 59 -7.08 -0.74 15.81
CA HIS A 59 -8.12 -0.91 14.82
C HIS A 59 -8.42 -2.38 14.52
N GLU A 60 -9.68 -2.78 14.66
CA GLU A 60 -10.14 -4.12 14.34
C GLU A 60 -10.63 -4.20 12.89
N TYR A 61 -9.71 -4.55 11.99
CA TYR A 61 -10.04 -4.79 10.58
C TYR A 61 -10.27 -6.26 10.28
N GLY A 62 -11.29 -6.54 9.48
CA GLY A 62 -11.53 -7.86 8.93
C GLY A 62 -10.57 -8.19 7.79
N LYS A 63 -10.44 -9.49 7.48
CA LYS A 63 -9.58 -9.98 6.39
C LYS A 63 -9.84 -9.29 5.05
N VAL A 64 -11.09 -8.99 4.71
CA VAL A 64 -11.46 -8.30 3.47
C VAL A 64 -10.88 -6.88 3.43
N GLN A 65 -10.90 -6.14 4.55
CA GLN A 65 -10.35 -4.77 4.60
C GLN A 65 -8.82 -4.79 4.43
N LEU A 66 -8.14 -5.73 5.09
CA LEU A 66 -6.69 -5.92 4.97
C LEU A 66 -6.29 -6.36 3.56
N LYS A 67 -7.04 -7.28 2.97
CA LYS A 67 -6.82 -7.74 1.59
C LYS A 67 -7.02 -6.61 0.58
N ASN A 68 -8.12 -5.86 0.69
CA ASN A 68 -8.37 -4.73 -0.20
C ASN A 68 -7.25 -3.69 -0.11
N LYS A 69 -6.67 -3.49 1.09
CA LYS A 69 -5.53 -2.60 1.25
C LYS A 69 -4.25 -3.14 0.61
N TRP A 70 -3.97 -4.43 0.76
CA TRP A 70 -2.88 -5.11 0.07
C TRP A 70 -2.99 -4.95 -1.46
N ASP A 71 -4.17 -5.23 -2.02
CA ASP A 71 -4.42 -5.13 -3.45
C ASP A 71 -4.29 -3.67 -3.96
N ALA A 72 -4.82 -2.71 -3.21
CA ALA A 72 -4.69 -1.29 -3.54
C ALA A 72 -3.22 -0.83 -3.54
N LEU A 73 -2.44 -1.19 -2.52
CA LEU A 73 -1.01 -0.88 -2.46
C LEU A 73 -0.23 -1.53 -3.61
N LYS A 74 -0.60 -2.74 -4.01
CA LYS A 74 0.01 -3.42 -5.15
C LYS A 74 -0.24 -2.69 -6.46
N ILE A 75 -1.45 -2.16 -6.67
CA ILE A 75 -1.79 -1.36 -7.85
C ILE A 75 -1.01 -0.05 -7.86
N GLU A 76 -0.99 0.68 -6.73
CA GLU A 76 -0.22 1.92 -6.59
C GLU A 76 1.27 1.70 -6.83
N TRP A 77 1.85 0.64 -6.26
CA TRP A 77 3.25 0.26 -6.44
C TRP A 77 3.56 -0.05 -7.91
N LYS A 78 2.72 -0.84 -8.60
CA LYS A 78 2.92 -1.14 -10.02
C LYS A 78 2.92 0.12 -10.87
N LEU A 79 1.93 1.00 -10.65
CA LEU A 79 1.85 2.27 -11.36
C LEU A 79 3.10 3.14 -11.10
N TRP A 80 3.62 3.12 -9.87
CA TRP A 80 4.88 3.78 -9.53
C TRP A 80 6.08 3.19 -10.27
N LYS A 81 6.25 1.86 -10.26
CA LYS A 81 7.35 1.20 -10.99
C LYS A 81 7.26 1.42 -12.50
N GLU A 82 6.06 1.51 -13.07
CA GLU A 82 5.86 1.86 -14.49
C GLU A 82 6.23 3.31 -14.79
N LEU A 83 5.88 4.25 -13.90
CA LEU A 83 6.23 5.67 -14.03
C LEU A 83 7.75 5.89 -14.00
N VAL A 84 8.41 5.41 -12.94
CA VAL A 84 9.87 5.60 -12.76
C VAL A 84 10.67 4.68 -13.68
N GLY A 85 10.14 3.49 -13.99
CA GLY A 85 10.67 2.58 -15.00
C GLY A 85 12.17 2.31 -14.85
N LYS A 86 12.91 2.53 -15.93
CA LYS A 86 14.38 2.47 -15.98
C LYS A 86 15.04 3.85 -15.93
N GLU A 87 14.28 4.89 -15.58
CA GLU A 87 14.84 6.24 -15.51
C GLU A 87 15.86 6.30 -14.37
N THR A 88 16.98 6.94 -14.65
CA THR A 88 18.07 7.14 -13.69
C THR A 88 18.19 8.64 -13.43
N GLY A 89 18.56 9.01 -12.20
CA GLY A 89 18.73 10.42 -11.83
C GLY A 89 17.43 11.17 -11.51
N LEU A 90 16.29 10.50 -11.42
CA LEU A 90 15.09 11.10 -10.84
C LEU A 90 15.32 11.34 -9.34
N GLY A 91 15.26 12.60 -8.91
CA GLY A 91 15.33 12.98 -7.51
C GLY A 91 14.00 12.77 -6.78
N TRP A 92 14.03 12.89 -5.45
CA TRP A 92 12.83 12.96 -4.63
C TRP A 92 12.69 14.37 -4.05
N ASN A 93 11.52 14.98 -4.21
CA ASN A 93 11.21 16.28 -3.64
C ASN A 93 10.42 16.09 -2.33
N PRO A 94 11.05 16.19 -1.14
CA PRO A 94 10.36 15.93 0.13
C PRO A 94 9.29 16.99 0.44
N SER A 95 9.48 18.24 -0.02
CA SER A 95 8.50 19.31 0.18
C SER A 95 7.22 19.10 -0.63
N LYS A 96 7.34 18.54 -1.84
CA LYS A 96 6.19 18.20 -2.71
C LYS A 96 5.67 16.79 -2.49
N GLY A 97 6.45 15.91 -1.86
CA GLY A 97 6.11 14.50 -1.67
C GLY A 97 5.97 13.73 -2.99
N THR A 98 6.82 14.02 -3.98
CA THR A 98 6.81 13.36 -5.29
C THR A 98 8.19 13.42 -5.96
N VAL A 99 8.31 12.84 -7.16
CA VAL A 99 9.52 12.90 -7.99
C VAL A 99 9.91 14.36 -8.27
N ASP A 100 11.19 14.68 -8.03
CA ASP A 100 11.77 15.96 -8.38
C ASP A 100 12.14 15.96 -9.86
N ALA A 101 11.14 16.28 -10.69
CA ALA A 101 11.25 16.34 -12.14
C ALA A 101 10.60 17.62 -12.67
N SER A 102 10.95 18.00 -13.89
CA SER A 102 10.39 19.19 -14.55
C SER A 102 8.90 19.03 -14.85
N ASP A 103 8.21 20.15 -15.00
CA ASP A 103 6.80 20.14 -15.40
C ASP A 103 6.59 19.54 -16.80
N GLU A 104 7.56 19.71 -17.70
CA GLU A 104 7.58 19.07 -19.02
C GLU A 104 7.65 17.55 -18.90
N TRP A 105 8.55 17.03 -18.05
CA TRP A 105 8.65 15.59 -17.79
C TRP A 105 7.32 15.03 -17.29
N TRP A 106 6.71 15.70 -16.30
CA TRP A 106 5.40 15.30 -15.79
C TRP A 106 4.30 15.37 -16.86
N THR A 107 4.30 16.39 -17.70
CA THR A 107 3.33 16.56 -18.80
C THR A 107 3.44 15.41 -19.79
N ASN A 108 4.66 15.06 -20.21
CA ASN A 108 4.92 13.97 -21.13
C ASN A 108 4.49 12.61 -20.53
N LYS A 109 4.82 12.35 -19.26
CA LYS A 109 4.39 11.12 -18.57
C LYS A 109 2.87 11.03 -18.48
N ILE A 110 2.19 12.10 -18.09
CA ILE A 110 0.72 12.12 -17.96
C ILE A 110 0.02 11.93 -19.31
N GLN A 111 0.61 12.39 -20.41
CA GLN A 111 0.09 12.10 -21.75
C GLN A 111 0.15 10.61 -22.11
N ILE A 112 1.20 9.90 -21.66
CA ILE A 112 1.33 8.45 -21.86
C ILE A 112 0.31 7.68 -21.00
N ASN A 113 0.22 8.05 -19.73
CA ASN A 113 -0.76 7.48 -18.81
C ASN A 113 -1.31 8.56 -17.86
N PRO A 114 -2.60 8.94 -18.02
CA PRO A 114 -3.23 9.94 -17.17
C PRO A 114 -3.20 9.61 -15.67
N ASP A 115 -3.12 8.33 -15.29
CA ASP A 115 -3.07 7.91 -13.89
C ASP A 115 -1.78 8.36 -13.18
N TYR A 116 -0.70 8.63 -13.90
CA TYR A 116 0.53 9.20 -13.32
C TYR A 116 0.31 10.58 -12.72
N GLY A 117 -0.72 11.31 -13.15
CA GLY A 117 -1.08 12.60 -12.56
C GLY A 117 -1.43 12.50 -11.06
N LYS A 118 -1.87 11.32 -10.60
CA LYS A 118 -2.12 11.03 -9.17
C LYS A 118 -0.80 11.03 -8.39
N LEU A 119 0.25 10.45 -8.98
CA LEU A 119 1.58 10.33 -8.38
C LEU A 119 2.32 11.67 -8.30
N ARG A 120 2.01 12.62 -9.18
CA ARG A 120 2.53 14.01 -9.10
C ARG A 120 2.05 14.74 -7.84
N LYS A 121 0.83 14.44 -7.37
CA LYS A 121 0.26 15.07 -6.16
C LYS A 121 0.62 14.32 -4.89
N LYS A 122 0.82 13.01 -5.01
CA LYS A 122 1.14 12.11 -3.91
C LYS A 122 1.97 10.94 -4.46
N GLY A 123 3.29 11.10 -4.42
CA GLY A 123 4.21 10.06 -4.84
C GLY A 123 4.38 8.98 -3.77
N ILE A 124 5.30 8.05 -4.04
CA ILE A 124 5.75 7.05 -3.07
C ILE A 124 7.14 7.48 -2.60
N SER A 125 7.31 7.75 -1.30
CA SER A 125 8.61 8.11 -0.76
C SER A 125 9.59 6.95 -0.90
N PRO A 126 10.92 7.21 -0.96
CA PRO A 126 11.92 6.14 -1.04
C PRO A 126 11.76 5.07 0.06
N GLU A 127 11.45 5.49 1.28
CA GLU A 127 11.20 4.60 2.43
C GLU A 127 9.96 3.71 2.23
N MET A 128 8.89 4.26 1.64
CA MET A 128 7.70 3.49 1.34
C MET A 128 7.93 2.56 0.14
N GLU A 129 8.67 3.02 -0.87
CA GLU A 129 9.05 2.20 -2.02
C GLU A 129 9.83 0.95 -1.59
N GLU A 130 10.81 1.10 -0.70
CA GLU A 130 11.57 -0.04 -0.16
C GLU A 130 10.65 -1.09 0.49
N LYS A 131 9.66 -0.63 1.27
CA LYS A 131 8.68 -1.52 1.90
C LYS A 131 7.84 -2.25 0.87
N LEU A 132 7.35 -1.53 -0.14
CA LEU A 132 6.50 -2.10 -1.19
C LEU A 132 7.30 -3.06 -2.09
N ASP A 133 8.57 -2.77 -2.37
CA ASP A 133 9.48 -3.68 -3.07
C ASP A 133 9.65 -4.99 -2.28
N ARG A 134 9.88 -4.93 -0.96
CA ARG A 134 9.96 -6.13 -0.10
C ARG A 134 8.65 -6.93 -0.07
N MET A 135 7.50 -6.25 -0.12
CA MET A 135 6.19 -6.91 -0.15
C MET A 135 5.93 -7.61 -1.49
N PHE A 136 6.26 -6.98 -2.61
CA PHE A 136 5.72 -7.34 -3.92
C PHE A 136 6.74 -7.86 -4.94
N MET A 137 8.01 -7.46 -4.87
CA MET A 137 9.03 -7.77 -5.90
C MET A 137 9.25 -9.28 -6.08
N ASN A 138 9.17 -10.06 -5.00
CA ASN A 138 9.31 -11.53 -5.03
C ASN A 138 8.00 -12.26 -5.38
N SER A 139 7.04 -11.60 -6.02
CA SER A 139 5.83 -12.27 -6.49
C SER A 139 6.07 -12.82 -7.89
N HIS A 140 6.48 -14.10 -7.98
CA HIS A 140 6.44 -14.82 -9.26
C HIS A 140 4.97 -14.87 -9.72
N TRP A 141 4.76 -14.49 -10.98
CA TRP A 141 3.45 -14.37 -11.64
C TRP A 141 3.17 -15.61 -12.49
#